data_AF-A0A225CUQ2-F1
#
_entry.id   AF-A0A225CUQ2-F1
#
_cell.length_a   1.000
_cell.length_b   1.000
_cell.length_c   1.000
_cell.angle_alpha   90.00
_cell.angle_beta   90.00
_cell.angle_gamma   90.00
#
_symmetry.space_group_name_H-M   'P 1'
#
loop_
_entity.id
_entity.type
_entity.pdbx_description
1 polymer ?
#
loop_
_entity_poly.entity_id
_entity_poly.type
_entity_poly.pdbx_seq_one_letter_code
_entity_poly.pdbx_strand_id
1 'polypeptide(L)'
;MTMNLMKTALIAAFATITTLNVTGAAQAKDLPKWVCDGGGSGEPQKIREFAHNNGMVNVLSHYRDRWDADFAREQCDAAAAGESAYIGCMIGHRDWDAIAAMVPSELWGLDNKGIRPHLLKLQDEGTGYRDALNHCRELGVSR
;
A
#
# COMPACT_ATOMS: atom_id res chain seq x y z
N MET A 1 63.03 44.54 7.71
CA MET A 1 62.25 43.43 8.31
C MET A 1 62.96 42.12 8.01
N THR A 2 63.49 41.47 9.05
CA THR A 2 63.60 40.01 9.31
C THR A 2 63.53 39.05 8.12
N MET A 3 64.62 38.36 7.73
CA MET A 3 65.15 37.06 8.22
C MET A 3 64.37 35.78 7.84
N ASN A 4 65.05 34.91 7.07
CA ASN A 4 65.11 33.43 7.12
C ASN A 4 63.84 32.57 6.92
N LEU A 5 63.94 31.48 6.12
CA LEU A 5 64.38 30.14 6.57
C LEU A 5 63.98 29.05 5.54
N MET A 6 64.90 28.16 5.17
CA MET A 6 64.62 26.85 4.58
C MET A 6 63.66 26.06 5.48
N LYS A 7 62.76 25.25 4.90
CA LYS A 7 62.29 23.98 5.49
C LYS A 7 61.53 23.10 4.49
N THR A 8 62.22 22.03 4.11
CA THR A 8 61.76 20.69 3.76
C THR A 8 60.50 20.26 4.53
N ALA A 9 59.55 19.57 3.87
CA ALA A 9 59.01 18.26 4.29
C ALA A 9 57.76 17.86 3.49
N LEU A 10 57.82 16.65 2.93
CA LEU A 10 56.67 15.84 2.52
C LEU A 10 55.73 15.59 3.70
N ILE A 11 54.42 15.63 3.47
CA ILE A 11 53.44 14.87 4.24
C ILE A 11 52.48 14.19 3.26
N ALA A 12 52.72 12.90 3.04
CA ALA A 12 51.72 11.96 2.56
C ALA A 12 51.00 11.40 3.79
N ALA A 13 49.66 11.41 3.82
CA ALA A 13 48.91 10.69 4.85
C ALA A 13 47.38 10.66 4.62
N PHE A 14 46.89 9.45 4.35
CA PHE A 14 45.61 8.87 4.78
C PHE A 14 44.29 9.42 4.25
N ALA A 15 43.84 8.87 3.11
CA ALA A 15 42.42 8.65 2.86
C ALA A 15 42.06 7.24 3.34
N THR A 16 41.70 7.12 4.62
CA THR A 16 41.06 5.93 5.17
C THR A 16 39.76 5.68 4.42
N ILE A 17 39.73 4.62 3.61
CA ILE A 17 38.49 4.07 3.07
C ILE A 17 37.72 3.49 4.27
N THR A 18 36.79 4.27 4.79
CA THR A 18 35.82 3.79 5.77
C THR A 18 34.97 2.74 5.07
N THR A 19 35.21 1.46 5.36
CA THR A 19 34.32 0.38 4.97
C THR A 19 32.92 0.71 5.49
N LEU A 20 31.97 0.94 4.58
CA LEU A 20 30.56 1.05 4.94
C LEU A 20 30.16 -0.25 5.66
N ASN A 21 29.84 -0.13 6.94
CA ASN A 21 29.11 -1.15 7.67
C ASN A 21 27.75 -1.31 7.00
N VAL A 22 27.58 -2.34 6.18
CA VAL A 22 26.25 -2.84 5.81
C VAL A 22 25.68 -3.56 7.04
N THR A 23 25.26 -2.80 8.05
CA THR A 23 24.36 -3.32 9.08
C THR A 23 22.96 -3.33 8.47
N GLY A 24 22.70 -4.31 7.62
CA GLY A 24 21.47 -4.42 6.85
C GLY A 24 20.77 -5.77 6.98
N ALA A 25 21.03 -6.51 8.06
CA ALA A 25 20.13 -7.58 8.50
C ALA A 25 19.44 -7.09 9.78
N ALA A 26 18.62 -6.04 9.63
CA ALA A 26 17.58 -5.80 10.60
C ALA A 26 16.75 -7.08 10.66
N GLN A 27 16.76 -7.71 11.83
CA GLN A 27 16.10 -8.98 12.03
C GLN A 27 14.65 -8.88 11.61
N ALA A 28 14.13 -9.95 11.00
CA ALA A 28 12.71 -10.16 10.74
C ALA A 28 11.94 -10.20 12.08
N LYS A 29 11.79 -9.03 12.70
CA LYS A 29 10.74 -8.75 13.67
C LYS A 29 9.46 -8.65 12.87
N ASP A 30 8.41 -9.27 13.38
CA ASP A 30 7.15 -9.52 12.69
C ASP A 30 6.71 -8.36 11.77
N LEU A 31 6.85 -8.56 10.47
CA LEU A 31 6.38 -7.58 9.49
C LEU A 31 4.87 -7.36 9.69
N PRO A 32 4.39 -6.11 9.52
CA PRO A 32 2.97 -5.83 9.61
C PRO A 32 2.18 -6.61 8.55
N LYS A 33 0.89 -6.80 8.81
CA LYS A 33 -0.02 -7.57 7.94
C LYS A 33 -1.27 -6.74 7.65
N TRP A 34 -1.76 -6.85 6.42
CA TRP A 34 -2.98 -6.18 5.96
C TRP A 34 -4.29 -6.81 6.47
N VAL A 35 -4.20 -8.01 7.07
CA VAL A 35 -5.37 -8.74 7.56
C VAL A 35 -5.69 -8.39 9.02
N CYS A 36 -6.98 -8.30 9.33
CA CYS A 36 -7.45 -8.13 10.70
C CYS A 36 -7.26 -9.41 11.53
N ASP A 37 -7.10 -9.25 12.84
CA ASP A 37 -7.14 -10.38 13.76
C ASP A 37 -8.53 -11.04 13.69
N GLY A 38 -8.57 -12.35 13.42
CA GLY A 38 -9.80 -13.07 13.11
C GLY A 38 -10.17 -13.14 11.62
N GLY A 39 -9.38 -12.55 10.72
CA GLY A 39 -9.39 -12.86 9.28
C GLY A 39 -10.39 -12.10 8.40
N GLY A 40 -11.20 -11.19 8.95
CA GLY A 40 -12.20 -10.42 8.18
C GLY A 40 -11.87 -8.93 8.11
N SER A 41 -11.90 -8.35 6.90
CA SER A 41 -11.68 -6.90 6.67
C SER A 41 -12.81 -6.21 5.89
N GLY A 42 -13.92 -6.91 5.58
CA GLY A 42 -14.86 -6.47 4.54
C GLY A 42 -15.92 -5.42 4.90
N GLU A 43 -16.11 -5.05 6.17
CA GLU A 43 -17.06 -4.02 6.64
C GLU A 43 -18.48 -4.06 5.98
N PRO A 44 -19.21 -5.19 6.07
CA PRO A 44 -20.45 -5.38 5.34
C PRO A 44 -21.58 -4.42 5.75
N GLN A 45 -21.57 -3.87 6.97
CA GLN A 45 -22.53 -2.87 7.41
C GLN A 45 -22.32 -1.55 6.67
N LYS A 46 -21.07 -1.09 6.53
CA LYS A 46 -20.74 0.14 5.82
C LYS A 46 -21.13 0.07 4.34
N ILE A 47 -20.84 -1.04 3.68
CA ILE A 47 -21.25 -1.25 2.27
C ILE A 47 -22.77 -1.08 2.10
N ARG A 48 -23.57 -1.55 3.06
CA ARG A 48 -25.04 -1.45 2.99
C ARG A 48 -25.56 -0.03 3.21
N GLU A 49 -24.79 0.86 3.86
CA GLU A 49 -25.16 2.27 3.97
C GLU A 49 -25.16 2.96 2.59
N PHE A 50 -24.31 2.49 1.67
CA PHE A 50 -24.19 3.04 0.31
C PHE A 50 -25.05 2.29 -0.72
N ALA A 51 -25.31 0.99 -0.52
CA ALA A 51 -25.97 0.16 -1.52
C ALA A 51 -27.50 0.24 -1.48
N HIS A 52 -28.15 0.46 -2.63
CA HIS A 52 -29.62 0.44 -2.75
C HIS A 52 -30.21 -0.96 -2.97
N ASN A 53 -29.39 -1.96 -3.32
CA ASN A 53 -29.80 -3.35 -3.48
C ASN A 53 -28.62 -4.33 -3.32
N ASN A 54 -28.90 -5.64 -3.32
CA ASN A 54 -27.87 -6.67 -3.16
C ASN A 54 -26.87 -6.73 -4.33
N GLY A 55 -27.28 -6.39 -5.54
CA GLY A 55 -26.38 -6.24 -6.68
C GLY A 55 -25.33 -5.17 -6.39
N MET A 56 -25.76 -4.01 -5.90
CA MET A 56 -24.88 -2.89 -5.58
C MET A 56 -23.96 -3.19 -4.39
N VAL A 57 -24.39 -3.97 -3.41
CA VAL A 57 -23.50 -4.48 -2.34
C VAL A 57 -22.30 -5.24 -2.93
N ASN A 58 -22.52 -6.08 -3.94
CA ASN A 58 -21.44 -6.83 -4.58
C ASN A 58 -20.54 -5.93 -5.44
N VAL A 59 -21.13 -4.98 -6.19
CA VAL A 59 -20.36 -4.00 -6.95
C VAL A 59 -19.47 -3.17 -6.03
N LEU A 60 -20.00 -2.60 -4.96
CA LEU A 60 -19.24 -1.84 -3.97
C LEU A 60 -18.17 -2.67 -3.28
N SER A 61 -18.41 -3.97 -3.05
CA SER A 61 -17.37 -4.87 -2.51
C SER A 61 -16.19 -5.01 -3.48
N HIS A 62 -16.44 -5.11 -4.78
CA HIS A 62 -15.37 -5.15 -5.79
C HIS A 62 -14.60 -3.84 -5.88
N TYR A 63 -15.29 -2.70 -5.85
CA TYR A 63 -14.64 -1.39 -5.89
C TYR A 63 -13.89 -1.07 -4.58
N ARG A 64 -14.40 -1.51 -3.43
CA ARG A 64 -13.66 -1.49 -2.15
C ARG A 64 -12.35 -2.24 -2.30
N ASP A 65 -12.36 -3.46 -2.84
CA ASP A 65 -11.13 -4.26 -2.98
C ASP A 65 -10.13 -3.65 -3.97
N ARG A 66 -10.61 -2.92 -5.00
CA ARG A 66 -9.76 -2.15 -5.91
C ARG A 66 -9.13 -0.95 -5.21
N TRP A 67 -9.92 -0.20 -4.46
CA TRP A 67 -9.42 0.90 -3.63
C TRP A 67 -8.40 0.41 -2.60
N ASP A 68 -8.69 -0.70 -1.92
CA ASP A 68 -7.79 -1.35 -0.96
C ASP A 68 -6.48 -1.77 -1.63
N ALA A 69 -6.51 -2.19 -2.89
CA ALA A 69 -5.31 -2.56 -3.65
C ALA A 69 -4.43 -1.35 -3.94
N ASP A 70 -5.02 -0.25 -4.40
CA ASP A 70 -4.30 0.98 -4.73
C ASP A 70 -3.74 1.64 -3.46
N PHE A 71 -4.55 1.70 -2.40
CA PHE A 71 -4.11 2.16 -1.09
C PHE A 71 -2.95 1.32 -0.55
N ALA A 72 -3.06 -0.02 -0.60
CA ALA A 72 -1.99 -0.90 -0.13
C ALA A 72 -0.68 -0.68 -0.90
N ARG A 73 -0.73 -0.51 -2.23
CA ARG A 73 0.46 -0.19 -3.04
C ARG A 73 1.10 1.11 -2.59
N GLU A 74 0.33 2.17 -2.48
CA GLU A 74 0.82 3.49 -2.05
C GLU A 74 1.51 3.42 -0.68
N GLN A 75 0.88 2.75 0.29
CA GLN A 75 1.45 2.62 1.63
C GLN A 75 2.71 1.74 1.64
N CYS A 76 2.76 0.71 0.81
CA CYS A 76 3.95 -0.15 0.70
C CYS A 76 5.12 0.56 0.00
N ASP A 77 4.85 1.36 -1.02
CA ASP A 77 5.86 2.20 -1.67
C ASP A 77 6.42 3.26 -0.71
N ALA A 78 5.54 3.93 0.04
CA ALA A 78 5.95 4.87 1.09
C ALA A 78 6.81 4.19 2.17
N ALA A 79 6.40 3.01 2.65
CA ALA A 79 7.16 2.25 3.63
C ALA A 79 8.54 1.84 3.10
N ALA A 80 8.63 1.42 1.83
CA ALA A 80 9.89 1.04 1.19
C ALA A 80 10.83 2.24 0.98
N ALA A 81 10.27 3.44 0.79
CA ALA A 81 11.00 4.70 0.73
C ALA A 81 11.45 5.22 2.11
N GLY A 82 11.07 4.56 3.21
CA GLY A 82 11.35 5.00 4.57
C GLY A 82 10.44 6.13 5.07
N GLU A 83 9.32 6.35 4.40
CA GLU A 83 8.31 7.35 4.76
C GLU A 83 7.28 6.77 5.74
N SER A 84 6.46 7.66 6.33
CA SER A 84 5.36 7.25 7.20
C SER A 84 4.29 6.54 6.37
N ALA A 85 3.95 5.31 6.75
CA ALA A 85 2.95 4.49 6.06
C ALA A 85 2.06 3.73 7.06
N TYR A 86 0.84 3.42 6.63
CA TYR A 86 -0.09 2.57 7.33
C TYR A 86 -0.12 1.17 6.68
N ILE A 87 0.24 0.13 7.44
CA ILE A 87 0.10 -1.27 7.03
C ILE A 87 -0.66 -2.00 8.14
N GLY A 88 -1.94 -2.29 7.91
CA GLY A 88 -2.81 -2.82 8.95
C GLY A 88 -4.22 -3.17 8.50
N CYS A 89 -5.05 -3.57 9.47
CA CYS A 89 -6.47 -3.88 9.28
C CYS A 89 -7.27 -2.64 8.85
N MET A 90 -7.75 -2.61 7.62
CA MET A 90 -8.42 -1.43 7.04
C MET A 90 -9.83 -1.12 7.57
N ILE A 91 -10.34 -1.88 8.56
CA ILE A 91 -11.65 -1.59 9.15
C ILE A 91 -11.63 -0.18 9.77
N GLY A 92 -12.57 0.67 9.39
CA GLY A 92 -12.67 2.06 9.85
C GLY A 92 -11.67 3.04 9.21
N HIS A 93 -10.80 2.58 8.31
CA HIS A 93 -9.79 3.42 7.64
C HIS A 93 -10.14 3.75 6.18
N ARG A 94 -11.18 3.13 5.63
CA ARG A 94 -11.57 3.32 4.22
C ARG A 94 -12.31 4.62 4.00
N ASP A 95 -11.99 5.27 2.89
CA ASP A 95 -12.77 6.37 2.35
C ASP A 95 -13.92 5.81 1.50
N TRP A 96 -15.09 5.65 2.14
CA TRP A 96 -16.27 5.10 1.49
C TRP A 96 -16.86 6.00 0.41
N ASP A 97 -16.70 7.32 0.54
CA ASP A 97 -17.16 8.26 -0.48
C ASP A 97 -16.28 8.16 -1.73
N ALA A 98 -14.96 8.03 -1.57
CA ALA A 98 -14.05 7.76 -2.67
C ALA A 98 -14.35 6.40 -3.35
N ILE A 99 -14.62 5.34 -2.57
CA ILE A 99 -15.00 4.03 -3.10
C ILE A 99 -16.30 4.13 -3.91
N ALA A 100 -17.32 4.82 -3.41
CA ALA A 100 -18.57 5.02 -4.11
C ALA A 100 -18.37 5.83 -5.41
N ALA A 101 -17.49 6.83 -5.39
CA ALA A 101 -17.16 7.64 -6.57
C ALA A 101 -16.43 6.85 -7.68
N MET A 102 -15.76 5.73 -7.35
CA MET A 102 -15.17 4.84 -8.35
C MET A 102 -16.23 4.04 -9.14
N VAL A 103 -17.44 3.89 -8.61
CA VAL A 103 -18.52 3.12 -9.25
C VAL A 103 -19.09 3.91 -10.44
N PRO A 104 -19.10 3.32 -11.66
CA PRO A 104 -19.68 3.96 -12.84
C PRO A 104 -21.12 4.40 -12.59
N SER A 105 -21.44 5.63 -13.00
CA SER A 105 -22.69 6.29 -12.62
C SER A 105 -23.94 5.54 -13.11
N GLU A 106 -23.82 4.85 -14.24
CA GLU A 106 -24.88 4.05 -14.85
C GLU A 106 -25.33 2.86 -13.99
N LEU A 107 -24.50 2.38 -13.07
CA LEU A 107 -24.81 1.21 -12.24
C LEU A 107 -25.77 1.53 -11.08
N TRP A 108 -25.82 2.79 -10.63
CA TRP A 108 -26.66 3.21 -9.51
C TRP A 108 -28.16 3.12 -9.79
N GLY A 109 -28.58 3.22 -11.05
CA GLY A 109 -29.98 3.11 -11.45
C GLY A 109 -30.46 1.68 -11.70
N LEU A 110 -29.56 0.69 -11.70
CA LEU A 110 -29.88 -0.67 -12.10
C LEU A 110 -30.47 -1.49 -10.94
N ASP A 111 -31.41 -2.38 -11.28
CA ASP A 111 -31.86 -3.43 -10.39
C ASP A 111 -30.85 -4.60 -10.34
N ASN A 112 -31.14 -5.63 -9.54
CA ASN A 112 -30.25 -6.78 -9.43
C ASN A 112 -30.01 -7.50 -10.77
N LYS A 113 -30.99 -7.52 -11.68
CA LYS A 113 -30.85 -8.18 -12.99
C LYS A 113 -29.97 -7.36 -13.92
N GLY A 114 -30.14 -6.04 -13.92
CA GLY A 114 -29.31 -5.10 -14.67
C GLY A 114 -27.86 -5.11 -14.20
N ILE A 115 -27.60 -5.22 -12.89
CA ILE A 115 -26.24 -5.23 -12.33
C ILE A 115 -25.48 -6.51 -12.68
N ARG A 116 -26.15 -7.67 -12.77
CA ARG A 116 -25.51 -8.98 -12.92
C ARG A 116 -24.45 -9.06 -14.05
N PRO A 117 -24.71 -8.62 -15.30
CA PRO A 117 -23.70 -8.65 -16.35
C PRO A 117 -22.48 -7.78 -16.05
N HIS A 118 -22.65 -6.62 -15.43
CA HIS A 118 -21.53 -5.75 -15.03
C HIS A 118 -20.71 -6.38 -13.90
N LEU A 119 -21.37 -6.97 -12.91
CA LEU A 119 -20.70 -7.67 -11.83
C LEU A 119 -19.85 -8.85 -12.34
N LEU A 120 -20.36 -9.62 -13.32
CA LEU A 120 -19.58 -10.69 -13.95
C LEU A 120 -18.31 -10.18 -14.62
N LYS A 121 -18.39 -9.03 -15.29
CA LYS A 121 -17.22 -8.39 -15.89
C LYS A 121 -16.21 -7.93 -14.83
N LEU A 122 -16.67 -7.32 -13.73
CA LEU A 122 -15.80 -6.93 -12.61
C LEU A 122 -15.11 -8.13 -11.97
N GLN A 123 -15.80 -9.27 -11.90
CA GLN A 123 -15.23 -10.53 -11.37
C GLN A 123 -14.14 -11.09 -12.28
N ASP A 124 -14.34 -11.04 -13.60
CA ASP A 124 -13.37 -11.48 -14.59
C ASP A 124 -12.11 -10.59 -14.61
N GLU A 125 -12.29 -9.27 -14.53
CA GLU A 125 -11.20 -8.30 -14.41
C GLU A 125 -10.41 -8.43 -13.10
N GLY A 126 -11.05 -8.95 -12.04
CA GLY A 126 -10.49 -8.99 -10.70
C GLY A 126 -10.39 -7.61 -10.04
N THR A 127 -9.68 -7.58 -8.91
CA THR A 127 -9.53 -6.38 -8.07
C THR A 127 -8.10 -5.88 -7.94
N GLY A 128 -7.11 -6.70 -8.33
CA GLY A 128 -5.68 -6.39 -8.13
C GLY A 128 -5.19 -6.50 -6.68
N TYR A 129 -6.07 -6.80 -5.71
CA TYR A 129 -5.71 -6.79 -4.30
C TYR A 129 -4.61 -7.81 -3.95
N ARG A 130 -4.69 -9.03 -4.47
CA ARG A 130 -3.64 -10.04 -4.26
C ARG A 130 -2.29 -9.58 -4.81
N ASP A 131 -2.29 -8.91 -5.95
CA ASP A 131 -1.06 -8.43 -6.58
C ASP A 131 -0.46 -7.27 -5.79
N ALA A 132 -1.29 -6.38 -5.24
CA ALA A 132 -0.86 -5.35 -4.27
C ALA A 132 -0.21 -5.97 -3.02
N LEU A 133 -0.81 -7.02 -2.45
CA LEU A 133 -0.22 -7.71 -1.29
C LEU A 133 1.12 -8.39 -1.64
N ASN A 134 1.25 -8.94 -2.85
CA ASN A 134 2.52 -9.52 -3.31
C ASN A 134 3.59 -8.45 -3.51
N HIS A 135 3.24 -7.30 -4.07
CA HIS A 135 4.12 -6.14 -4.21
C HIS A 135 4.71 -5.71 -2.85
N CYS A 136 3.86 -5.59 -1.82
CA CYS A 136 4.32 -5.29 -0.47
C CYS A 136 5.30 -6.32 0.11
N ARG A 137 5.10 -7.61 -0.20
CA ARG A 137 6.01 -8.69 0.22
C ARG A 137 7.34 -8.63 -0.51
N GLU A 138 7.31 -8.34 -1.81
CA GLU A 138 8.52 -8.20 -2.65
C GLU A 138 9.39 -7.01 -2.19
N LEU A 139 8.75 -5.93 -1.72
CA LEU A 139 9.41 -4.80 -1.07
C LEU A 139 9.91 -5.10 0.36
N GLY A 140 9.50 -6.22 0.96
CA GLY A 140 9.89 -6.60 2.32
C GLY A 140 9.25 -5.77 3.43
N VAL A 141 8.13 -5.08 3.15
CA VAL A 141 7.46 -4.17 4.09
C VAL A 141 6.23 -4.79 4.77
N SER A 142 5.70 -5.89 4.23
CA SER A 142 4.59 -6.63 4.86
C SER A 142 4.75 -8.15 4.71
N ARG A 143 4.07 -8.91 5.57
CA ARG A 143 3.90 -10.38 5.43
C ARG A 143 2.67 -10.74 4.59
#